data_AF-A0A7C7P452-F1
#
_entry.id   AF-A0A7C7P452-F1
#
_cell.length_a   1.000
_cell.length_b   1.000
_cell.length_c   1.000
_cell.angle_alpha   90.00
_cell.angle_beta   90.00
_cell.angle_gamma   90.00
#
_symmetry.space_group_name_H-M   'P 1'
#
loop_
_entity.id
_entity.type
_entity.pdbx_description
1 polymer ?
#
loop_
_entity_poly.entity_id
_entity_poly.type
_entity_poly.pdbx_seq_one_letter_code
_entity_poly.pdbx_strand_id
1 'polypeptide(L)'
;MKHLAYVLILVLAFSCKEDQKEKVDAKVESTTYTETTTQNTEKDVEANTGLPFLKDIKSLEKDTSANPIEAFKTKAINVATEVIKLNKDNIKDALTKAKDFKNVVITVDNHTIVKLDVNDCKPSGAWSACMPKAEGYIKKGDLVYQNDYANNIIGLPDGQERLMFLFD
;
A
#
# COMPACT_ATOMS: atom_id res chain seq x y z
N MET A 1 35.16 31.15 61.53
CA MET A 1 34.47 29.95 62.04
C MET A 1 34.51 28.90 60.94
N LYS A 2 35.05 27.72 61.28
CA LYS A 2 35.15 26.53 60.43
C LYS A 2 33.79 25.83 60.33
N HIS A 3 33.71 24.91 59.37
CA HIS A 3 32.86 23.71 59.23
C HIS A 3 32.17 23.69 57.85
N LEU A 4 32.77 23.06 56.83
CA LEU A 4 32.73 21.61 56.50
C LEU A 4 31.29 21.09 56.36
N ALA A 5 30.85 20.82 55.12
CA ALA A 5 30.73 19.49 54.49
C ALA A 5 29.26 19.01 54.56
N TYR A 6 28.64 18.31 53.61
CA TYR A 6 29.08 17.17 52.82
C TYR A 6 28.26 17.06 51.52
N VAL A 7 28.92 16.57 50.46
CA VAL A 7 28.34 15.94 49.27
C VAL A 7 27.73 14.60 49.66
N LEU A 8 26.59 14.23 49.10
CA LEU A 8 26.20 12.82 49.00
C LEU A 8 25.46 12.55 47.68
N ILE A 9 26.24 12.02 46.74
CA ILE A 9 25.79 11.35 45.52
C ILE A 9 25.37 9.94 45.93
N LEU A 10 24.14 9.53 45.63
CA LEU A 10 23.69 8.15 45.76
C LEU A 10 23.55 7.54 44.36
N VAL A 11 24.61 6.82 43.96
CA VAL A 11 24.56 5.83 42.88
C VAL A 11 24.04 4.54 43.49
N LEU A 12 22.85 4.09 43.07
CA LEU A 12 22.40 2.73 43.35
C LEU A 12 22.63 1.88 42.10
N ALA A 13 23.74 1.14 42.11
CA ALA A 13 23.92 -0.02 41.27
C ALA A 13 23.24 -1.22 41.95
N PHE A 14 22.20 -1.76 41.32
CA PHE A 14 21.75 -3.12 41.58
C PHE A 14 21.91 -3.93 40.30
N SER A 15 22.92 -4.80 40.32
CA SER A 15 23.09 -5.92 39.41
C SER A 15 22.82 -7.17 40.21
N CYS A 16 21.83 -7.99 39.83
CA CYS A 16 21.94 -9.46 39.79
C CYS A 16 20.63 -10.15 39.35
N LYS A 17 20.80 -10.98 38.32
CA LYS A 17 20.27 -12.32 38.03
C LYS A 17 18.86 -12.51 37.43
N GLU A 18 18.93 -13.22 36.30
CA GLU A 18 17.92 -14.04 35.63
C GLU A 18 17.04 -14.87 36.58
N ASP A 19 15.75 -14.92 36.24
CA ASP A 19 15.02 -16.18 36.10
C ASP A 19 13.77 -16.02 35.23
N GLN A 20 13.29 -17.16 34.73
CA GLN A 20 12.46 -17.36 33.54
C GLN A 20 10.96 -17.00 33.64
N LYS A 21 10.39 -16.77 32.44
CA LYS A 21 9.02 -17.09 31.95
C LYS A 21 7.81 -16.59 32.76
N GLU A 22 7.05 -15.67 32.16
CA GLU A 22 5.64 -15.95 31.82
C GLU A 22 5.18 -15.09 30.63
N LYS A 23 4.48 -15.74 29.70
CA LYS A 23 3.88 -15.13 28.50
C LYS A 23 2.57 -14.45 28.90
N VAL A 24 2.34 -13.23 28.42
CA VAL A 24 0.99 -12.66 28.32
C VAL A 24 0.79 -12.18 26.89
N ASP A 25 -0.12 -12.85 26.21
CA ASP A 25 -0.48 -12.65 24.81
C ASP A 25 -1.08 -11.26 24.57
N ALA A 26 -0.34 -10.41 23.86
CA ALA A 26 -0.93 -9.29 23.14
C ALA A 26 -1.35 -9.79 21.77
N LYS A 27 -2.66 -9.93 21.57
CA LYS A 27 -3.31 -10.26 20.30
C LYS A 27 -3.04 -9.16 19.28
N VAL A 28 -1.90 -9.25 18.60
CA VAL A 28 -1.62 -8.54 17.36
C VAL A 28 -2.31 -9.34 16.27
N GLU A 29 -3.38 -8.78 15.71
CA GLU A 29 -4.07 -9.34 14.55
C GLU A 29 -3.20 -9.13 13.31
N SER A 30 -2.22 -10.02 13.18
CA SER A 30 -1.41 -10.17 11.98
C SER A 30 -2.21 -11.02 11.00
N THR A 31 -2.95 -10.38 10.09
CA THR A 31 -3.50 -11.07 8.93
C THR A 31 -2.34 -11.42 7.99
N THR A 32 -1.82 -12.62 8.18
CA THR A 32 -0.88 -13.30 7.28
C THR A 32 -1.58 -13.55 5.94
N TYR A 33 -1.11 -12.90 4.88
CA TYR A 33 -1.45 -13.31 3.52
C TYR A 33 -0.55 -14.49 3.16
N THR A 34 -1.15 -15.68 3.09
CA THR A 34 -0.50 -16.92 2.71
C THR A 34 -0.04 -16.84 1.25
N GLU A 35 1.26 -16.91 1.01
CA GLU A 35 1.83 -17.16 -0.31
C GLU A 35 1.33 -18.52 -0.80
N THR A 36 0.53 -18.50 -1.87
CA THR A 36 0.16 -19.72 -2.60
C THR A 36 0.74 -19.63 -3.99
N THR A 37 1.88 -20.28 -4.19
CA THR A 37 2.43 -20.60 -5.51
C THR A 37 1.44 -21.50 -6.24
N THR A 38 0.93 -21.06 -7.39
CA THR A 38 0.29 -21.95 -8.37
C THR A 38 0.95 -21.76 -9.73
N GLN A 39 1.18 -22.90 -10.37
CA GLN A 39 1.95 -23.11 -11.59
C GLN A 39 1.31 -22.48 -12.83
N ASN A 40 2.18 -22.08 -13.76
CA ASN A 40 1.88 -21.57 -15.08
C ASN A 40 0.91 -22.46 -15.86
N THR A 41 -0.09 -21.82 -16.48
CA THR A 41 -0.65 -22.27 -17.76
C THR A 41 -0.87 -21.02 -18.59
N GLU A 42 -0.03 -20.83 -19.59
CA GLU A 42 -0.26 -19.86 -20.66
C GLU A 42 -1.60 -20.17 -21.32
N LYS A 43 -2.52 -19.21 -21.24
CA LYS A 43 -3.67 -19.16 -22.11
C LYS A 43 -3.86 -17.72 -22.54
N ASP A 44 -3.44 -17.45 -23.77
CA ASP A 44 -3.78 -16.25 -24.51
C ASP A 44 -5.30 -16.23 -24.73
N VAL A 45 -6.00 -15.64 -23.78
CA VAL A 45 -7.41 -15.26 -23.85
C VAL A 45 -7.44 -13.89 -23.20
N GLU A 46 -7.89 -12.88 -23.92
CA GLU A 46 -8.18 -11.57 -23.37
C GLU A 46 -9.09 -11.74 -22.15
N ALA A 47 -8.48 -11.74 -20.96
CA ALA A 47 -9.17 -12.04 -19.72
C ALA A 47 -10.17 -10.90 -19.51
N ASN A 48 -11.46 -11.21 -19.67
CA ASN A 48 -12.52 -10.38 -19.12
C ASN A 48 -12.41 -10.51 -17.59
N THR A 49 -11.48 -9.79 -16.99
CA THR A 49 -11.15 -9.71 -15.56
C THR A 49 -12.34 -9.29 -14.67
N GLY A 50 -13.54 -9.12 -15.22
CA GLY A 50 -14.73 -8.69 -14.49
C GLY A 50 -14.62 -7.28 -13.91
N LEU A 51 -13.59 -6.52 -14.31
CA LEU A 51 -13.27 -5.19 -13.81
C LEU A 51 -13.37 -4.16 -14.96
N PRO A 52 -14.56 -3.55 -15.18
CA PRO A 52 -14.74 -2.53 -16.21
C PRO A 52 -13.72 -1.39 -16.13
N PHE A 53 -13.26 -1.04 -14.92
CA PHE A 53 -12.28 0.00 -14.66
C PHE A 53 -10.95 -0.20 -15.40
N LEU A 54 -10.52 -1.46 -15.63
CA LEU A 54 -9.28 -1.74 -16.33
C LEU A 54 -9.36 -1.36 -17.82
N LYS A 55 -10.56 -1.41 -18.41
CA LYS A 55 -10.79 -1.04 -19.82
C LYS A 55 -11.15 0.43 -19.97
N ASP A 56 -12.00 0.94 -19.10
CA ASP A 56 -12.48 2.32 -19.09
C ASP A 56 -12.52 2.83 -17.66
N ILE A 57 -11.64 3.77 -17.32
CA ILE A 57 -11.54 4.37 -15.99
C ILE A 57 -12.88 5.01 -15.58
N LYS A 58 -13.61 5.61 -16.54
CA LYS A 58 -14.91 6.26 -16.28
C LYS A 58 -16.04 5.29 -15.98
N SER A 59 -15.83 3.98 -16.15
CA SER A 59 -16.82 2.99 -15.74
C SER A 59 -17.15 3.05 -14.25
N LEU A 60 -16.24 3.58 -13.42
CA LEU A 60 -16.46 3.77 -11.99
C LEU A 60 -17.62 4.73 -11.69
N GLU A 61 -17.88 5.71 -12.56
CA GLU A 61 -18.99 6.68 -12.42
C GLU A 61 -20.38 6.02 -12.59
N LYS A 62 -20.42 4.84 -13.21
CA LYS A 62 -21.64 4.06 -13.46
C LYS A 62 -21.87 2.97 -12.42
N ASP A 63 -20.92 2.77 -11.50
CA ASP A 63 -21.05 1.78 -10.44
C ASP A 63 -22.04 2.29 -9.38
N THR A 64 -23.05 1.48 -9.10
CA THR A 64 -24.15 1.83 -8.19
C THR A 64 -23.93 1.37 -6.75
N SER A 65 -22.75 0.84 -6.42
CA SER A 65 -22.42 0.46 -5.04
C SER A 65 -22.28 1.69 -4.14
N ALA A 66 -22.45 1.51 -2.84
CA ALA A 66 -22.27 2.58 -1.85
C ALA A 66 -20.84 3.16 -1.86
N ASN A 67 -19.85 2.35 -2.27
CA ASN A 67 -18.48 2.78 -2.48
C ASN A 67 -17.85 2.04 -3.68
N PRO A 68 -17.86 2.65 -4.88
CA PRO A 68 -17.28 2.05 -6.09
C PRO A 68 -15.81 1.62 -5.96
N ILE A 69 -15.01 2.39 -5.22
CA ILE A 69 -13.58 2.10 -5.02
C ILE A 69 -13.40 0.84 -4.16
N GLU A 70 -14.20 0.70 -3.12
CA GLU A 70 -14.19 -0.48 -2.25
C GLU A 70 -14.74 -1.73 -2.96
N ALA A 71 -15.78 -1.55 -3.78
CA ALA A 71 -16.34 -2.60 -4.61
C ALA A 71 -15.31 -3.09 -5.65
N PHE A 72 -14.57 -2.17 -6.29
CA PHE A 72 -13.44 -2.53 -7.13
C PHE A 72 -12.38 -3.30 -6.34
N LYS A 73 -11.92 -2.75 -5.21
CA LYS A 73 -10.86 -3.34 -4.38
C LYS A 73 -11.18 -4.78 -3.97
N THR A 74 -12.41 -5.03 -3.51
CA THR A 74 -12.88 -6.36 -3.14
C THR A 74 -12.81 -7.36 -4.30
N LYS A 75 -13.22 -6.94 -5.51
CA LYS A 75 -13.13 -7.80 -6.69
C LYS A 75 -11.68 -8.00 -7.13
N ALA A 76 -10.89 -6.93 -7.15
CA ALA A 76 -9.50 -6.91 -7.59
C ALA A 76 -8.60 -7.87 -6.79
N ILE A 77 -8.78 -7.96 -5.47
CA ILE A 77 -8.02 -8.90 -4.62
C ILE A 77 -8.15 -10.35 -5.11
N ASN A 78 -9.29 -10.73 -5.69
CA ASN A 78 -9.55 -12.10 -6.11
C ASN A 78 -9.11 -12.42 -7.54
N VAL A 79 -8.85 -11.39 -8.36
CA VAL A 79 -8.61 -11.56 -9.81
C VAL A 79 -7.30 -10.94 -10.30
N ALA A 80 -6.61 -10.16 -9.47
CA ALA A 80 -5.27 -9.68 -9.79
C ALA A 80 -4.29 -10.85 -9.83
N THR A 81 -3.33 -10.81 -10.76
CA THR A 81 -2.19 -11.74 -10.76
C THR A 81 -1.41 -11.59 -9.45
N GLU A 82 -1.26 -10.35 -8.97
CA GLU A 82 -0.58 -10.05 -7.72
C GLU A 82 -1.12 -8.80 -7.03
N VAL A 83 -1.07 -8.80 -5.70
CA VAL A 83 -1.41 -7.65 -4.85
C VAL A 83 -0.24 -7.33 -3.94
N ILE A 84 0.29 -6.11 -4.05
CA ILE A 84 1.43 -5.64 -3.28
C ILE A 84 1.00 -4.51 -2.36
N LYS A 85 1.20 -4.68 -1.05
CA LYS A 85 1.06 -3.56 -0.10
C LYS A 85 2.26 -2.63 -0.22
N LEU A 86 2.01 -1.39 -0.63
CA LEU A 86 3.03 -0.39 -0.87
C LEU A 86 3.41 0.39 0.40
N ASN A 87 4.70 0.67 0.52
CA ASN A 87 5.28 1.60 1.46
C ASN A 87 6.49 2.29 0.82
N LYS A 88 7.15 3.19 1.56
CA LYS A 88 8.31 3.93 1.04
C LYS A 88 9.47 3.01 0.64
N ASP A 89 9.66 1.92 1.35
CA ASP A 89 10.82 1.04 1.19
C ASP A 89 10.67 0.12 -0.03
N ASN A 90 9.45 -0.29 -0.38
CA ASN A 90 9.21 -1.26 -1.46
C ASN A 90 8.64 -0.67 -2.75
N ILE A 91 8.14 0.58 -2.77
CA ILE A 91 7.44 1.11 -3.94
C ILE A 91 8.31 1.15 -5.20
N LYS A 92 9.63 1.38 -5.05
CA LYS A 92 10.57 1.43 -6.17
C LYS A 92 10.66 0.08 -6.89
N ASP A 93 10.75 -1.00 -6.12
CA ASP A 93 10.87 -2.35 -6.66
C ASP A 93 9.51 -2.83 -7.20
N ALA A 94 8.42 -2.51 -6.50
CA ALA A 94 7.06 -2.78 -6.96
C ALA A 94 6.77 -2.10 -8.31
N LEU A 95 7.16 -0.83 -8.47
CA LEU A 95 7.02 -0.10 -9.74
C LEU A 95 7.91 -0.64 -10.86
N THR A 96 9.07 -1.20 -10.52
CA THR A 96 9.94 -1.86 -11.51
C THR A 96 9.26 -3.12 -12.03
N LYS A 97 8.74 -3.95 -11.14
CA LYS A 97 7.97 -5.16 -11.47
C LYS A 97 6.69 -4.86 -12.24
N ALA A 98 6.00 -3.76 -11.90
CA ALA A 98 4.75 -3.37 -12.53
C ALA A 98 4.85 -3.13 -14.05
N LYS A 99 6.06 -2.93 -14.59
CA LYS A 99 6.30 -2.77 -16.03
C LYS A 99 6.05 -4.02 -16.86
N ASP A 100 6.06 -5.19 -16.21
CA ASP A 100 5.83 -6.47 -16.88
C ASP A 100 4.34 -6.81 -17.03
N PHE A 101 3.44 -5.96 -16.51
CA PHE A 101 2.00 -6.19 -16.46
C PHE A 101 1.23 -5.23 -17.38
N LYS A 102 0.12 -5.71 -17.96
CA LYS A 102 -0.70 -4.91 -18.89
C LYS A 102 -1.48 -3.80 -18.19
N ASN A 103 -1.98 -4.06 -16.99
CA ASN A 103 -2.70 -3.08 -16.19
C ASN A 103 -2.16 -3.04 -14.77
N VAL A 104 -1.94 -1.83 -14.28
CA VAL A 104 -1.45 -1.57 -12.93
C VAL A 104 -2.38 -0.57 -12.28
N VAL A 105 -2.94 -0.93 -11.12
CA VAL A 105 -3.86 -0.06 -10.36
C VAL A 105 -3.35 0.11 -8.95
N ILE A 106 -3.38 1.32 -8.42
CA ILE A 106 -3.15 1.58 -7.00
C ILE A 106 -4.45 2.05 -6.35
N THR A 107 -4.80 1.49 -5.19
CA THR A 107 -5.82 2.06 -4.30
C THR A 107 -5.18 2.63 -3.04
N VAL A 108 -5.73 3.73 -2.53
CA VAL A 108 -5.46 4.22 -1.15
C VAL A 108 -6.72 4.04 -0.33
N ASP A 109 -6.62 3.24 0.73
CA ASP A 109 -7.72 2.77 1.56
C ASP A 109 -8.93 2.38 0.71
N ASN A 110 -10.05 3.09 0.86
CA ASN A 110 -11.27 2.93 0.07
C ASN A 110 -11.73 4.24 -0.59
N HIS A 111 -10.84 5.23 -0.71
CA HIS A 111 -11.17 6.57 -1.18
C HIS A 111 -10.37 7.04 -2.40
N THR A 112 -9.29 6.35 -2.79
CA THR A 112 -8.54 6.69 -4.01
C THR A 112 -8.31 5.44 -4.83
N ILE A 113 -8.45 5.56 -6.15
CA ILE A 113 -8.09 4.54 -7.13
C ILE A 113 -7.43 5.21 -8.33
N VAL A 114 -6.32 4.67 -8.82
CA VAL A 114 -5.65 5.15 -10.03
C VAL A 114 -5.12 4.00 -10.86
N LYS A 115 -5.28 4.08 -12.17
CA LYS A 115 -4.57 3.26 -13.15
C LYS A 115 -3.27 3.97 -13.55
N LEU A 116 -2.17 3.25 -13.62
CA LEU A 116 -0.85 3.81 -13.91
C LEU A 116 -0.50 3.67 -15.40
N ASP A 117 0.15 4.69 -15.94
CA ASP A 117 1.03 4.57 -17.10
C ASP A 117 2.47 4.47 -16.58
N VAL A 118 2.96 3.23 -16.44
CA VAL A 118 4.26 2.91 -15.85
C VAL A 118 5.47 3.36 -16.68
N ASN A 119 5.24 3.85 -17.90
CA ASN A 119 6.30 4.29 -18.80
C ASN A 119 6.55 5.81 -18.76
N ASP A 120 5.55 6.61 -18.40
CA ASP A 120 5.70 8.04 -18.10
C ASP A 120 5.83 8.23 -16.60
N CYS A 121 6.98 8.66 -16.10
CA CYS A 121 7.18 8.85 -14.66
C CYS A 121 7.99 10.11 -14.32
N LYS A 122 7.76 10.66 -13.12
CA LYS A 122 8.55 11.76 -12.56
C LYS A 122 9.21 11.38 -11.24
N PRO A 123 10.45 11.86 -10.95
CA PRO A 123 11.07 11.63 -9.65
C PRO A 123 10.24 12.22 -8.49
N SER A 124 10.13 11.46 -7.40
CA SER A 124 9.50 11.91 -6.15
C SER A 124 10.48 11.76 -4.99
N GLY A 125 10.81 12.88 -4.33
CA GLY A 125 11.65 12.85 -3.13
C GLY A 125 10.98 12.19 -1.93
N ALA A 126 9.65 12.31 -1.81
CA ALA A 126 8.90 11.72 -0.70
C ALA A 126 8.90 10.17 -0.78
N TRP A 127 8.65 9.65 -1.98
CA TRP A 127 8.58 8.21 -2.25
C TRP A 127 9.93 7.59 -2.62
N SER A 128 10.98 8.39 -2.81
CA SER A 128 12.30 7.94 -3.27
C SER A 128 12.26 7.07 -4.54
N ALA A 129 11.32 7.35 -5.43
CA ALA A 129 11.04 6.56 -6.64
C ALA A 129 10.62 7.44 -7.83
N CYS A 130 10.70 6.89 -9.04
CA CYS A 130 10.08 7.51 -10.21
C CYS A 130 8.60 7.14 -10.22
N MET A 131 7.75 8.11 -9.92
CA MET A 131 6.31 7.90 -9.71
C MET A 131 5.59 8.04 -11.05
N PRO A 132 4.85 7.02 -11.51
CA PRO A 132 4.19 7.02 -12.81
C PRO A 132 3.12 8.10 -12.97
N LYS A 133 2.82 8.46 -14.21
CA LYS A 133 1.60 9.16 -14.59
C LYS A 133 0.40 8.26 -14.27
N ALA A 134 -0.68 8.86 -13.82
CA ALA A 134 -1.80 8.12 -13.26
C ALA A 134 -3.12 8.84 -13.54
N GLU A 135 -4.16 8.04 -13.76
CA GLU A 135 -5.52 8.51 -14.02
C GLU A 135 -6.50 7.72 -13.16
N GLY A 136 -7.50 8.39 -12.58
CA GLY A 136 -8.47 7.72 -11.71
C GLY A 136 -9.33 8.69 -10.91
N TYR A 137 -9.67 8.33 -9.68
CA TYR A 137 -10.61 9.08 -8.85
C TYR A 137 -10.19 9.16 -7.39
N ILE A 138 -10.57 10.28 -6.75
CA ILE A 138 -10.62 10.42 -5.30
C ILE A 138 -12.07 10.63 -4.88
N LYS A 139 -12.58 9.84 -3.95
CA LYS A 139 -13.91 9.99 -3.35
C LYS A 139 -13.86 11.04 -2.24
N LYS A 140 -14.53 12.18 -2.44
CA LYS A 140 -14.69 13.27 -1.46
C LYS A 140 -16.18 13.58 -1.26
N GLY A 141 -16.98 12.54 -1.02
CA GLY A 141 -18.42 12.53 -1.27
C GLY A 141 -18.66 11.92 -2.63
N ASP A 142 -18.63 12.76 -3.67
CA ASP A 142 -18.64 12.33 -5.07
C ASP A 142 -17.25 11.85 -5.54
N LEU A 143 -17.23 11.12 -6.65
CA LEU A 143 -15.99 10.75 -7.33
C LEU A 143 -15.42 11.96 -8.07
N VAL A 144 -14.21 12.37 -7.69
CA VAL A 144 -13.48 13.47 -8.34
C VAL A 144 -12.38 12.89 -9.21
N TYR A 145 -12.53 13.03 -10.52
CA TYR A 145 -11.54 12.58 -11.51
C TYR A 145 -10.18 13.25 -11.30
N GLN A 146 -9.11 12.47 -11.48
CA GLN A 146 -7.72 12.89 -11.35
C GLN A 146 -6.92 12.42 -12.57
N ASN A 147 -6.00 13.26 -13.04
CA ASN A 147 -5.02 12.93 -14.07
C ASN A 147 -3.71 13.68 -13.83
N ASP A 148 -2.81 13.06 -13.08
CA ASP A 148 -1.53 13.63 -12.65
C ASP A 148 -0.57 12.47 -12.34
N TYR A 149 0.65 12.75 -11.95
CA TYR A 149 1.55 11.72 -11.45
C TYR A 149 1.08 11.17 -10.11
N ALA A 150 1.24 9.86 -9.93
CA ALA A 150 0.70 9.10 -8.82
C ALA A 150 1.04 9.70 -7.46
N ASN A 151 2.24 10.25 -7.26
CA ASN A 151 2.65 10.88 -6.01
C ASN A 151 1.78 12.09 -5.60
N ASN A 152 1.14 12.77 -6.55
CA ASN A 152 0.24 13.88 -6.29
C ASN A 152 -1.18 13.41 -5.93
N ILE A 153 -1.54 12.17 -6.29
CA ILE A 153 -2.88 11.61 -6.12
C ILE A 153 -2.94 10.67 -4.90
N ILE A 154 -1.94 9.81 -4.71
CA ILE A 154 -1.89 8.81 -3.62
C ILE A 154 -1.32 9.35 -2.31
N GLY A 155 -0.94 10.63 -2.30
CA GLY A 155 -0.39 11.33 -1.14
C GLY A 155 1.07 10.98 -0.83
N LEU A 156 1.50 11.37 0.37
CA LEU A 156 2.82 11.07 0.91
C LEU A 156 2.86 9.65 1.51
N PRO A 157 4.03 9.00 1.61
CA PRO A 157 4.16 7.78 2.38
C PRO A 157 3.78 8.03 3.84
N ASP A 158 2.78 7.33 4.33
CA ASP A 158 2.24 7.41 5.69
C ASP A 158 1.62 6.06 6.10
N GLY A 159 0.83 6.03 7.17
CA GLY A 159 0.18 4.83 7.67
C GLY A 159 -1.04 4.34 6.88
N GLN A 160 -1.50 5.06 5.86
CA GLN A 160 -2.66 4.64 5.05
C GLN A 160 -2.32 3.40 4.21
N GLU A 161 -3.30 2.52 4.03
CA GLU A 161 -3.10 1.34 3.20
C GLU A 161 -3.03 1.72 1.73
N ARG A 162 -1.97 1.30 1.07
CA ARG A 162 -1.82 1.44 -0.38
C ARG A 162 -1.61 0.06 -0.97
N LEU A 163 -2.51 -0.37 -1.84
CA LEU A 163 -2.40 -1.66 -2.54
C LEU A 163 -2.17 -1.40 -4.01
N MET A 164 -1.15 -2.03 -4.57
CA MET A 164 -0.91 -2.13 -6.01
C MET A 164 -1.46 -3.48 -6.49
N PHE A 165 -2.32 -3.44 -7.49
CA PHE A 165 -2.88 -4.59 -8.18
C PHE A 165 -2.24 -4.70 -9.56
N LEU A 166 -1.71 -5.88 -9.87
CA LEU A 166 -1.07 -6.20 -11.13
C LEU A 166 -1.95 -7.17 -11.92
N PHE A 167 -2.22 -6.86 -13.18
CA PHE A 167 -3.06 -7.67 -14.07
C PHE A 167 -2.40 -7.86 -15.44
N ASP A 168 -2.45 -9.11 -15.92
CA ASP A 168 -2.03 -9.51 -17.27
C ASP A 168 -3.15 -9.39 -18.31
#